data_AF-A0A5Q4BBS7-F1
#
_entry.id   AF-A0A5Q4BBS7-F1
#
_cell.length_a   1.000
_cell.length_b   1.000
_cell.length_c   1.000
_cell.angle_alpha   90.00
_cell.angle_beta   90.00
_cell.angle_gamma   90.00
#
_symmetry.space_group_name_H-M   'P 1'
#
loop_
_entity.id
_entity.type
_entity.pdbx_description
1 polymer ?
#
loop_
_entity_poly.entity_id
_entity_poly.type
_entity_poly.pdbx_seq_one_letter_code
_entity_poly.pdbx_strand_id
1 'polypeptide(L)'
;MPTSVSRYTVAAFGLTSLAAGLDALLRPLESLASLGLPAVAMGVYYALAAAQDNRAFFLATVPMRLTSAVVFWRRGWAGVAAWEGGGAALTMLALAWDARRGGRRTP
;
A
#
# COMPACT_ATOMS: atom_id res chain seq x y z
N MET A 1 -11.49 -10.17 18.82
CA MET A 1 -11.40 -10.14 17.33
C MET A 1 -9.92 -10.12 16.97
N PRO A 2 -9.39 -11.01 16.10
CA PRO A 2 -7.95 -11.11 15.91
C PRO A 2 -7.48 -9.92 15.07
N THR A 3 -6.70 -9.05 15.71
CA THR A 3 -6.03 -7.90 15.13
C THR A 3 -4.95 -8.40 14.17
N SER A 4 -5.31 -8.51 12.88
CA SER A 4 -4.36 -8.87 11.82
C SER A 4 -3.36 -7.74 11.61
N VAL A 5 -2.07 -8.09 11.72
CA VAL A 5 -0.92 -7.19 11.50
C VAL A 5 -0.95 -6.58 10.10
N SER A 6 -1.51 -7.30 9.12
CA SER A 6 -1.70 -6.87 7.74
C SER A 6 -2.51 -5.58 7.65
N ARG A 7 -3.58 -5.45 8.46
CA ARG A 7 -4.41 -4.24 8.46
C ARG A 7 -3.63 -2.99 8.82
N TYR A 8 -2.71 -3.08 9.78
CA TYR A 8 -1.91 -1.93 10.20
C TYR A 8 -0.93 -1.49 9.11
N THR A 9 -0.35 -2.44 8.36
CA THR A 9 0.58 -2.10 7.26
C THR A 9 -0.13 -1.40 6.10
N VAL A 10 -1.30 -1.90 5.70
CA VAL A 10 -2.10 -1.30 4.63
C VAL A 10 -2.70 0.04 5.07
N ALA A 11 -3.17 0.13 6.32
CA ALA A 11 -3.65 1.38 6.89
C ALA A 11 -2.55 2.45 6.97
N ALA A 12 -1.35 2.08 7.41
CA ALA A 12 -0.20 2.99 7.47
C ALA A 12 0.16 3.50 6.06
N PHE A 13 0.22 2.61 5.08
CA PHE A 13 0.52 3.00 3.70
C PHE A 13 -0.57 3.91 3.10
N GLY A 14 -1.84 3.56 3.32
CA GLY A 14 -2.99 4.37 2.91
C GLY A 14 -2.97 5.77 3.52
N LEU A 15 -2.69 5.88 4.82
CA LEU A 15 -2.55 7.14 5.53
C LEU A 15 -1.40 7.99 4.99
N THR A 16 -0.24 7.39 4.73
CA THR A 16 0.90 8.13 4.16
C THR A 16 0.62 8.65 2.75
N SER A 17 -0.07 7.85 1.92
CA SER A 17 -0.43 8.24 0.55
C SER A 17 -1.50 9.33 0.52
N LEU A 18 -2.46 9.25 1.45
CA LEU A 18 -3.50 10.27 1.63
C LEU A 18 -2.88 11.61 2.05
N ALA A 19 -1.99 11.58 3.04
CA ALA A 19 -1.29 12.79 3.51
C ALA A 19 -0.46 13.43 2.39
N ALA A 20 0.30 12.64 1.63
CA ALA A 20 1.07 13.13 0.49
C ALA A 20 0.17 13.69 -0.63
N GLY A 21 -0.97 13.06 -0.91
CA GLY A 21 -1.94 13.54 -1.89
C GLY A 21 -2.63 14.84 -1.47
N LEU A 22 -2.95 14.99 -0.18
CA LEU A 22 -3.52 16.22 0.38
C LEU A 22 -2.49 17.36 0.39
N ASP A 23 -1.24 17.11 0.79
CA ASP A 23 -0.16 18.10 0.73
C ASP A 23 0.07 18.60 -0.71
N ALA A 24 0.03 17.66 -1.67
CA ALA A 24 0.13 17.95 -3.10
C ALA A 24 -1.08 18.73 -3.67
N LEU A 25 -2.25 18.65 -3.04
CA LEU A 25 -3.44 19.44 -3.41
C LEU A 25 -3.44 20.83 -2.77
N LEU A 26 -2.88 20.95 -1.57
CA LEU A 26 -2.91 22.18 -0.77
C LEU A 26 -1.76 23.16 -1.09
N ARG A 27 -0.72 22.72 -1.81
CA ARG A 27 0.41 23.56 -2.23
C ARG A 27 0.35 23.85 -3.74
N PRO A 28 -0.18 25.02 -4.17
CA PRO A 28 -0.30 25.36 -5.57
C PRO A 28 1.02 25.97 -6.05
N LEU A 29 1.76 25.21 -6.85
CA LEU A 29 2.66 25.65 -7.95
C LEU A 29 3.64 24.54 -8.39
N GLU A 30 3.83 23.47 -7.59
CA GLU A 30 4.78 22.39 -7.93
C GLU A 30 4.11 21.05 -8.26
N SER A 31 2.85 20.86 -7.84
CA SER A 31 2.10 19.62 -8.05
C SER A 31 1.06 19.82 -9.14
N LEU A 32 1.27 19.14 -10.26
CA LEU A 32 0.26 18.87 -11.25
C LEU A 32 -0.98 18.28 -10.53
N ALA A 33 -2.12 18.98 -10.55
CA ALA A 33 -3.39 18.48 -10.01
C ALA A 33 -3.76 17.06 -10.49
N SER A 34 -3.12 16.58 -11.57
CA SER A 34 -3.20 15.22 -12.10
C SER A 34 -2.65 14.12 -11.19
N LEU A 35 -1.78 14.41 -10.22
CA LEU A 35 -1.16 13.39 -9.35
C LEU A 35 -1.72 13.38 -7.91
N GLY A 36 -2.20 14.52 -7.41
CA GLY A 36 -2.78 14.62 -6.06
C GLY A 36 -4.10 13.86 -5.90
N LEU A 37 -5.02 14.00 -6.88
CA LEU A 37 -6.31 13.31 -6.87
C LEU A 37 -6.17 11.77 -6.89
N PRO A 38 -5.34 11.16 -7.78
CA PRO A 38 -5.09 9.71 -7.75
C PRO A 38 -4.47 9.21 -6.44
N ALA A 39 -3.57 9.98 -5.83
CA ALA A 39 -2.94 9.60 -4.55
C ALA A 39 -3.96 9.59 -3.40
N VAL A 40 -4.83 10.60 -3.33
CA VAL A 40 -5.95 10.65 -2.37
C VAL A 40 -6.91 9.48 -2.60
N ALA A 41 -7.32 9.25 -3.85
CA ALA A 41 -8.21 8.14 -4.19
C ALA A 41 -7.62 6.79 -3.77
N MET A 42 -6.33 6.54 -4.05
CA MET A 42 -5.65 5.33 -3.61
C MET A 42 -5.60 5.20 -2.09
N GLY A 43 -5.28 6.27 -1.37
CA GLY A 43 -5.31 6.28 0.10
C GLY A 43 -6.65 5.83 0.67
N VAL A 44 -7.76 6.35 0.11
CA VAL A 44 -9.12 5.97 0.50
C VAL A 44 -9.44 4.51 0.16
N TYR A 45 -9.12 4.06 -1.06
CA TYR A 45 -9.36 2.67 -1.47
C TYR A 45 -8.58 1.66 -0.63
N TYR A 46 -7.32 1.95 -0.29
CA TYR A 46 -6.52 1.09 0.60
C TYR A 46 -7.08 1.02 2.02
N ALA A 47 -7.53 2.16 2.58
CA ALA A 47 -8.15 2.19 3.90
C ALA A 47 -9.47 1.41 3.95
N LEU A 48 -10.30 1.53 2.91
CA LEU A 48 -11.54 0.76 2.79
C LEU A 48 -11.27 -0.73 2.62
N ALA A 49 -10.32 -1.11 1.76
CA ALA A 49 -9.93 -2.51 1.62
C ALA A 49 -9.38 -3.10 2.93
N ALA A 50 -8.64 -2.31 3.72
CA ALA A 50 -8.18 -2.67 5.07
C ALA A 50 -9.33 -2.87 6.05
N ALA A 51 -10.36 -2.02 6.00
CA ALA A 51 -11.55 -2.15 6.82
C ALA A 51 -12.40 -3.38 6.44
N GLN A 52 -12.44 -3.74 5.15
CA GLN A 52 -13.21 -4.87 4.62
C GLN A 52 -12.45 -6.21 4.65
N ASP A 53 -11.20 -6.23 5.11
CA ASP A 53 -10.31 -7.42 5.11
C ASP A 53 -10.25 -8.11 3.72
N ASN A 54 -10.24 -7.31 2.65
CA ASN A 54 -10.31 -7.81 1.28
C ASN A 54 -8.93 -8.33 0.83
N ARG A 55 -8.66 -9.60 1.14
CA ARG A 55 -7.38 -10.26 0.83
C ARG A 55 -7.06 -10.32 -0.66
N ALA A 56 -8.07 -10.42 -1.52
CA ALA A 56 -7.85 -10.42 -2.97
C ALA A 56 -7.27 -9.07 -3.44
N PHE A 57 -7.75 -7.97 -2.85
CA PHE A 57 -7.22 -6.64 -3.12
C PHE A 57 -5.77 -6.49 -2.62
N PHE A 58 -5.44 -6.99 -1.42
CA PHE A 58 -4.07 -6.96 -0.90
C PHE A 58 -3.09 -7.78 -1.74
N LEU A 59 -3.54 -8.92 -2.28
CA LEU A 59 -2.73 -9.72 -3.18
C LEU A 59 -2.50 -9.00 -4.52
N ALA A 60 -3.51 -8.33 -5.06
CA ALA A 60 -3.40 -7.58 -6.30
C ALA A 60 -2.42 -6.39 -6.19
N THR A 61 -2.26 -5.80 -5.00
CA THR A 61 -1.30 -4.71 -4.79
C THR A 61 0.15 -5.15 -4.91
N VAL A 62 0.47 -6.39 -4.53
CA VAL A 62 1.84 -6.88 -4.50
C VAL A 62 2.50 -6.88 -5.89
N PRO A 63 1.94 -7.50 -6.95
CA PRO A 63 2.55 -7.45 -8.28
C PRO A 63 2.56 -6.03 -8.85
N MET A 64 1.54 -5.21 -8.55
CA MET A 64 1.49 -3.82 -8.98
C MET A 64 2.69 -3.03 -8.43
N ARG A 65 2.93 -3.10 -7.12
CA ARG A 65 4.01 -2.35 -6.46
C ARG A 65 5.39 -2.89 -6.79
N LEU A 66 5.54 -4.20 -7.00
CA LEU A 66 6.77 -4.79 -7.54
C LEU A 66 7.06 -4.28 -8.96
N THR A 67 6.05 -4.20 -9.81
CA THR A 67 6.20 -3.65 -11.17
C THR A 67 6.65 -2.19 -11.11
N SER A 68 6.01 -1.37 -10.27
CA SER A 68 6.43 0.02 -10.02
C SER A 68 7.87 0.10 -9.51
N ALA A 69 8.26 -0.75 -8.56
CA ALA A 69 9.62 -0.80 -8.03
C ALA A 69 10.65 -1.11 -9.11
N VAL A 70 10.39 -2.09 -9.99
CA VAL A 70 11.29 -2.43 -11.12
C VAL A 70 11.43 -1.25 -12.09
N VAL A 71 10.33 -0.58 -12.42
CA VAL A 71 10.36 0.59 -13.31
C VAL A 71 11.17 1.74 -12.69
N PHE A 72 10.93 2.06 -11.41
CA PHE A 72 11.65 3.13 -10.72
C PHE A 72 13.13 2.81 -10.53
N TRP A 73 13.48 1.55 -10.27
CA TRP A 73 14.86 1.10 -10.19
C TRP A 73 15.60 1.35 -11.52
N ARG A 74 14.98 0.96 -12.64
CA ARG A 74 15.54 1.17 -13.98
C ARG A 74 15.65 2.65 -14.37
N ARG A 75 14.86 3.53 -13.74
CA ARG A 75 14.93 4.98 -13.94
C ARG A 75 15.93 5.70 -13.04
N GLY A 76 16.64 4.97 -12.18
CA GLY A 76 17.62 5.54 -11.24
C GLY A 76 16.99 6.12 -9.97
N TRP A 77 15.68 5.92 -9.74
CA TRP A 77 14.95 6.41 -8.58
C TRP A 77 14.99 5.38 -7.45
N ALA A 78 16.19 5.07 -6.97
CA ALA A 78 16.44 3.96 -6.04
C ALA A 78 15.67 4.10 -4.72
N GLY A 79 15.52 5.32 -4.19
CA GLY A 79 14.76 5.56 -2.95
C GLY A 79 13.26 5.22 -3.09
N VAL A 80 12.64 5.64 -4.19
CA VAL A 80 11.22 5.35 -4.47
C VAL A 80 11.02 3.87 -4.80
N ALA A 81 11.96 3.27 -5.53
CA ALA A 81 11.95 1.84 -5.83
C ALA A 81 12.03 0.98 -4.56
N ALA A 82 12.93 1.34 -3.63
CA ALA A 82 13.08 0.66 -2.35
C ALA A 82 11.82 0.81 -1.48
N TRP A 83 11.16 1.98 -1.51
CA TRP A 83 9.92 2.21 -0.79
C TRP A 83 8.76 1.36 -1.33
N GLU A 84 8.57 1.35 -2.65
CA GLU A 84 7.54 0.54 -3.31
C GLU A 84 7.77 -0.96 -3.13
N GLY A 85 9.02 -1.41 -3.31
CA GLY A 85 9.41 -2.80 -3.11
C GLY A 85 9.28 -3.23 -1.64
N GLY A 86 9.70 -2.38 -0.70
CA GLY A 86 9.56 -2.61 0.74
C GLY A 86 8.10 -2.69 1.18
N GLY A 87 7.25 -1.79 0.70
CA GLY A 87 5.81 -1.83 0.97
C GLY A 87 5.12 -3.08 0.41
N ALA A 88 5.52 -3.54 -0.78
CA ALA A 88 5.06 -4.79 -1.36
C ALA A 88 5.50 -6.01 -0.53
N ALA A 89 6.77 -6.03 -0.10
CA ALA A 89 7.33 -7.10 0.72
C ALA A 89 6.64 -7.19 2.09
N LEU A 90 6.39 -6.06 2.75
CA LEU A 90 5.64 -6.01 4.01
C LEU A 90 4.21 -6.56 3.85
N THR A 91 3.51 -6.17 2.77
CA THR A 91 2.16 -6.68 2.48
C THR A 91 2.16 -8.18 2.25
N MET A 92 3.14 -8.68 1.48
CA MET A 92 3.30 -10.11 1.20
C MET A 92 3.63 -10.91 2.47
N LEU A 93 4.53 -10.39 3.31
CA LEU A 93 4.88 -11.00 4.61
C LEU A 93 3.69 -11.03 5.56
N ALA A 94 2.88 -9.97 5.58
CA ALA A 94 1.71 -9.90 6.43
C ALA A 94 0.61 -10.90 5.98
N LEU A 95 0.37 -11.02 4.66
CA LEU A 95 -0.51 -12.05 4.10
C LEU A 95 -0.02 -13.47 4.41
N ALA A 96 1.29 -13.73 4.28
CA ALA A 96 1.88 -15.03 4.60
C ALA A 96 1.75 -15.35 6.10
N TRP A 97 1.87 -14.35 6.98
CA TRP A 97 1.69 -14.48 8.41
C TRP A 97 0.22 -14.78 8.79
N ASP A 98 -0.74 -14.11 8.14
CA ASP A 98 -2.17 -14.36 8.33
C ASP A 98 -2.59 -15.75 7.82
N ALA A 99 -2.05 -16.20 6.69
CA ALA A 99 -2.29 -17.55 6.16
C ALA A 99 -1.79 -18.62 7.14
N ARG A 100 -0.59 -18.43 7.71
CA ARG A 100 0.00 -19.34 8.71
C ARG A 100 -0.76 -19.36 10.04
N ARG A 101 -1.42 -18.26 10.44
CA ARG A 101 -2.26 -18.21 11.64
C ARG A 101 -3.69 -18.71 11.40
N GLY A 102 -4.21 -18.58 10.17
CA GLY A 102 -5.50 -19.16 9.77
C GLY A 102 -5.50 -20.68 9.76
N GLY A 103 -4.40 -21.32 9.37
CA GLY A 103 -4.24 -22.78 9.40
C GLY A 103 -4.05 -23.39 10.79
N ARG A 104 -3.91 -22.59 11.86
CA ARG A 104 -3.75 -23.05 13.24
C ARG A 104 -5.06 -23.05 14.06
N ARG A 105 -6.20 -22.80 13.43
CA ARG A 105 -7.54 -22.94 14.04
C ARG A 105 -8.31 -24.09 13.41
N THR A 106 -8.00 -25.30 13.84
CA THR A 106 -8.84 -26.52 13.86
C THR A 106 -7.99 -27.59 14.56
N PRO A 107 -8.55 -28.46 15.42
CA PRO A 107 -9.91 -28.99 15.42
C PRO A 107 -10.93 -28.17 16.22
#